data_AF-I3YJ86-F1
#
_entry.id   AF-I3YJ86-F1
#
_cell.length_a   1.000
_cell.length_b   1.000
_cell.length_c   1.000
_cell.angle_alpha   90.00
_cell.angle_beta   90.00
_cell.angle_gamma   90.00
#
_symmetry.space_group_name_H-M   'P 1'
#
loop_
_entity.id
_entity.type
_entity.pdbx_description
1 polymer ?
#
loop_
_entity_poly.entity_id
_entity_poly.type
_entity_poly.pdbx_seq_one_letter_code
_entity_poly.pdbx_strand_id
1 'polypeptide(L)'
;MTIYEYSTIYNMNRSLLKDNSNMKENEYDNGYIERQTVSSNPPELPQIRVSVFENYFAQKPLGDVDLIKWCKTAKFKEQVIAFRTTSNEKVRQRIKRNLPCITPSGIFKTRSRDGLVQHTGFICIDIDHKDNGVFGPEWFDKKRLVAKTFDSLLCASMSISGNGLYLIFRIAHPDMHLAQFDALVREIYEKTGLVADQGCCDVCRLRGASYDAYPYINPHAKPYRGVLKERTARAKVRTAREKKLLDEKVYKLIQKIREEKKDITDDYHDWYCIGCALAHEYGKEEGLRLFHLVSMHSKKYYPTDCDEQFAKCLRSRKIGIETFLWICKKHGVTFK
;
A
#
# COMPACT_ATOMS: atom_id res chain seq x y z
N MET A 1 33.84 -9.02 12.26
CA MET A 1 33.60 -7.68 11.69
C MET A 1 33.67 -7.88 10.18
N THR A 2 32.53 -8.16 9.57
CA THR A 2 32.48 -8.77 8.24
C THR A 2 31.76 -7.80 7.31
N ILE A 3 32.53 -7.24 6.38
CA ILE A 3 32.10 -6.35 5.31
C ILE A 3 31.58 -7.26 4.19
N TYR A 4 30.33 -7.10 3.78
CA TYR A 4 29.82 -7.74 2.57
C TYR A 4 29.97 -6.77 1.40
N GLU A 5 30.95 -7.04 0.54
CA GLU A 5 31.13 -6.40 -0.76
C GLU A 5 30.00 -6.84 -1.72
N TYR A 6 29.27 -5.87 -2.27
CA TYR A 6 28.42 -6.10 -3.43
C TYR A 6 29.24 -5.84 -4.69
N SER A 7 29.60 -6.90 -5.42
CA SER A 7 30.13 -6.77 -6.77
C SER A 7 29.44 -7.74 -7.75
N THR A 8 29.00 -7.14 -8.86
CA THR A 8 29.08 -7.65 -10.23
C THR A 8 28.27 -8.91 -10.61
N ILE A 9 27.00 -8.72 -11.02
CA ILE A 9 26.40 -9.55 -12.09
C ILE A 9 25.53 -8.66 -12.99
N TYR A 10 26.17 -7.94 -13.90
CA TYR A 10 25.56 -7.45 -15.14
C TYR A 10 26.63 -7.52 -16.23
N ASN A 11 26.89 -8.72 -16.72
CA ASN A 11 27.53 -8.99 -18.00
C ASN A 11 27.65 -10.51 -18.19
N MET A 12 26.72 -11.11 -18.94
CA MET A 12 27.02 -12.22 -19.86
C MET A 12 25.77 -12.60 -20.65
N ASN A 13 25.78 -12.18 -21.93
CA ASN A 13 25.42 -12.95 -23.14
C ASN A 13 24.88 -12.03 -24.22
N ARG A 14 25.83 -11.33 -24.85
CA ARG A 14 25.73 -10.87 -26.23
C ARG A 14 26.38 -11.95 -27.08
N SER A 15 25.59 -12.77 -27.77
CA SER A 15 26.08 -13.52 -28.93
C SER A 15 25.22 -13.17 -30.14
N LEU A 16 25.91 -12.76 -31.19
CA LEU A 16 25.41 -12.45 -32.52
C LEU A 16 24.88 -13.73 -33.16
N LEU A 17 23.61 -13.73 -33.56
CA LEU A 17 23.12 -14.63 -34.60
C LEU A 17 22.30 -13.83 -35.61
N LYS A 18 22.58 -14.18 -36.86
CA LYS A 18 22.39 -13.42 -38.09
C LYS A 18 20.92 -13.30 -38.49
N ASP A 19 20.66 -12.27 -39.28
CA ASP A 19 19.50 -12.15 -40.16
C ASP A 19 19.17 -13.47 -40.86
N ASN A 20 17.89 -13.83 -40.84
CA ASN A 20 17.26 -14.61 -41.90
C ASN A 20 15.78 -14.24 -41.98
N SER A 21 15.48 -13.52 -43.04
CA SER A 21 14.15 -13.26 -43.60
C SER A 21 13.39 -14.55 -43.93
N ASN A 22 12.05 -14.41 -43.91
CA ASN A 22 10.99 -15.19 -44.57
C ASN A 22 10.15 -16.20 -43.75
N MET A 23 8.87 -15.82 -43.70
CA MET A 23 7.64 -16.62 -43.90
C MET A 23 7.34 -17.81 -42.97
N LYS A 24 6.28 -17.67 -42.16
CA LYS A 24 4.91 -18.12 -42.48
C LYS A 24 4.01 -17.91 -41.26
N GLU A 25 2.98 -17.07 -41.42
CA GLU A 25 1.82 -17.02 -40.54
C GLU A 25 1.00 -18.30 -40.72
N ASN A 26 0.62 -18.95 -39.62
CA ASN A 26 -0.37 -20.03 -39.64
C ASN A 26 -1.73 -19.42 -39.28
N GLU A 27 -2.58 -19.36 -40.30
CA GLU A 27 -4.01 -19.07 -40.23
C GLU A 27 -4.73 -20.06 -39.31
N TYR A 28 -5.54 -19.54 -38.39
CA TYR A 28 -6.73 -20.23 -37.90
C TYR A 28 -7.94 -19.47 -38.44
N ASP A 29 -8.48 -20.03 -39.52
CA ASP A 29 -9.72 -19.64 -40.17
C ASP A 29 -10.92 -19.91 -39.25
N ASN A 30 -11.75 -18.89 -39.04
CA ASN A 30 -13.10 -19.03 -38.56
C ASN A 30 -13.92 -17.95 -39.28
N GLY A 31 -14.37 -18.33 -40.48
CA GLY A 31 -15.18 -17.49 -41.34
C GLY A 31 -16.45 -16.97 -40.68
N TYR A 32 -16.60 -15.65 -40.71
CA TYR A 32 -17.88 -14.96 -40.89
C TYR A 32 -17.58 -13.68 -41.69
N ILE A 33 -18.01 -13.68 -42.96
CA ILE A 33 -17.98 -12.50 -43.82
C ILE A 33 -19.26 -11.72 -43.57
N GLU A 34 -19.14 -10.53 -42.99
CA GLU A 34 -20.07 -9.44 -43.24
C GLU A 34 -19.26 -8.14 -43.39
N ARG A 35 -19.27 -7.59 -44.61
CA ARG A 35 -18.58 -6.33 -44.93
C ARG A 35 -19.39 -5.17 -44.34
N GLN A 36 -18.82 -4.48 -43.35
CA GLN A 36 -19.11 -3.06 -43.11
C GLN A 36 -17.81 -2.32 -42.87
N THR A 37 -17.46 -1.48 -43.86
CA THR A 37 -16.43 -0.46 -43.78
C THR A 37 -16.94 0.71 -42.94
N VAL A 38 -16.46 0.87 -41.71
CA VAL A 38 -16.31 2.18 -41.07
C VAL A 38 -15.04 2.16 -40.23
N SER A 39 -14.07 2.98 -40.64
CA SER A 39 -12.93 3.39 -39.82
C SER A 39 -13.42 3.92 -38.48
N SER A 40 -13.25 3.14 -37.41
CA SER A 40 -13.30 3.66 -36.04
C SER A 40 -11.96 3.37 -35.41
N ASN A 41 -11.14 4.42 -35.25
CA ASN A 41 -10.10 4.40 -34.22
C ASN A 41 -10.76 3.94 -32.92
N PRO A 42 -10.15 3.02 -32.16
CA PRO A 42 -10.69 2.64 -30.86
C PRO A 42 -10.92 3.92 -30.04
N PRO A 43 -12.06 4.04 -29.34
CA PRO A 43 -12.38 5.25 -28.60
C PRO A 43 -11.21 5.59 -27.67
N GLU A 44 -10.66 6.80 -27.82
CA GLU A 44 -9.60 7.26 -26.93
C GLU A 44 -10.09 7.13 -25.49
N LEU A 45 -9.26 6.48 -24.67
CA LEU A 45 -9.56 6.27 -23.26
C LEU A 45 -9.84 7.63 -22.60
N PRO A 46 -10.90 7.75 -21.79
CA PRO A 46 -11.24 9.02 -21.16
C PRO A 46 -10.06 9.52 -20.33
N GLN A 47 -9.70 10.79 -20.53
CA GLN A 47 -8.56 11.39 -19.88
C GLN A 47 -8.82 11.53 -18.37
N ILE A 48 -7.97 10.93 -17.54
CA ILE A 48 -8.10 11.00 -16.08
C ILE A 48 -7.11 12.06 -15.59
N ARG A 49 -7.61 13.26 -15.27
CA ARG A 49 -6.76 14.38 -14.84
C ARG A 49 -6.51 14.35 -13.33
N VAL A 50 -5.27 14.58 -12.91
CA VAL A 50 -4.86 14.67 -11.49
C VAL A 50 -3.94 15.87 -11.27
N SER A 51 -3.99 16.51 -10.09
CA SER A 51 -3.12 17.64 -9.81
C SER A 51 -1.66 17.22 -9.76
N VAL A 52 -0.78 18.02 -10.36
CA VAL A 52 0.68 17.84 -10.32
C VAL A 52 1.32 18.94 -9.49
N PHE A 53 2.34 18.58 -8.73
CA PHE A 53 3.08 19.41 -7.80
C PHE A 53 4.55 19.36 -8.15
N GLU A 54 5.25 20.47 -7.93
CA GLU A 54 6.68 20.60 -8.22
C GLU A 54 7.51 19.53 -7.49
N ASN A 55 7.16 19.24 -6.24
CA ASN A 55 7.88 18.34 -5.37
C ASN A 55 7.06 17.93 -4.14
N TYR A 56 7.65 17.20 -3.19
CA TYR A 56 6.98 16.71 -1.98
C TYR A 56 6.59 17.80 -0.96
N PHE A 57 7.15 19.00 -1.09
CA PHE A 57 6.92 20.12 -0.17
C PHE A 57 5.91 21.14 -0.70
N ALA A 58 5.67 21.15 -2.02
CA ALA A 58 4.74 22.06 -2.65
C ALA A 58 3.32 21.91 -2.09
N GLN A 59 2.71 23.04 -1.75
CA GLN A 59 1.35 23.11 -1.21
C GLN A 59 0.31 23.49 -2.27
N LYS A 60 0.73 24.10 -3.38
CA LYS A 60 -0.13 24.45 -4.51
C LYS A 60 0.27 23.61 -5.73
N PRO A 61 -0.70 23.15 -6.54
CA PRO A 61 -0.37 22.45 -7.77
C PRO A 61 0.19 23.42 -8.82
N LEU A 62 1.03 22.89 -9.71
CA LEU A 62 1.47 23.57 -10.93
C LEU A 62 0.41 23.52 -12.04
N GLY A 63 -0.56 22.61 -11.92
CA GLY A 63 -1.60 22.33 -12.89
C GLY A 63 -2.08 20.90 -12.73
N ASP A 64 -2.47 20.26 -13.82
CA ASP A 64 -2.89 18.86 -13.85
C ASP A 64 -2.29 18.08 -15.04
N VAL A 65 -2.25 16.76 -14.90
CA VAL A 65 -1.70 15.82 -15.89
C VAL A 65 -2.64 14.62 -16.07
N ASP A 66 -2.51 13.93 -17.19
CA ASP A 66 -3.20 12.65 -17.38
C ASP A 66 -2.52 11.53 -16.56
N LEU A 67 -3.32 10.84 -15.75
CA LEU A 67 -2.87 9.84 -14.79
C LEU A 67 -2.24 8.62 -15.48
N ILE A 68 -2.83 8.14 -16.58
CA ILE A 68 -2.32 6.97 -17.31
C ILE A 68 -1.00 7.31 -17.99
N LYS A 69 -0.90 8.47 -18.64
CA LYS A 69 0.35 8.98 -19.23
C LYS A 69 1.42 9.19 -18.16
N TRP A 70 1.06 9.66 -16.96
CA TRP A 70 1.97 9.75 -15.82
C TRP A 70 2.53 8.38 -15.43
N CYS A 71 1.66 7.37 -15.25
CA CYS A 71 2.08 6.01 -14.88
C CYS A 71 2.99 5.34 -15.92
N LYS A 72 2.89 5.71 -17.19
CA LYS A 72 3.68 5.15 -18.31
C LYS A 72 4.93 5.97 -18.66
N THR A 73 5.13 7.13 -18.04
CA THR A 73 6.17 8.06 -18.50
C THR A 73 7.58 7.56 -18.21
N ALA A 74 8.48 7.69 -19.19
CA ALA A 74 9.91 7.48 -19.01
C ALA A 74 10.67 8.77 -18.63
N LYS A 75 9.97 9.91 -18.53
CA LYS A 75 10.57 11.24 -18.31
C LYS A 75 11.50 11.31 -17.09
N PHE A 76 11.24 10.52 -16.07
CA PHE A 76 11.98 10.54 -14.79
C PHE A 76 12.96 9.37 -14.64
N LYS A 77 13.19 8.61 -15.72
CA LYS A 77 14.02 7.39 -15.71
C LYS A 77 15.43 7.65 -15.16
N GLU A 78 16.10 8.70 -15.61
CA GLU A 78 17.47 9.01 -15.22
C GLU A 78 17.58 9.32 -13.74
N GLN A 79 16.69 10.16 -13.21
CA GLN A 79 16.65 10.49 -11.78
C GLN A 79 16.32 9.25 -10.93
N VAL A 80 15.40 8.39 -11.39
CA VAL A 80 15.04 7.16 -10.68
C VAL A 80 16.20 6.16 -10.70
N ILE A 81 16.91 6.00 -11.82
CA ILE A 81 18.11 5.16 -11.89
C ILE A 81 19.18 5.70 -10.94
N ALA A 82 19.45 7.01 -10.96
CA ALA A 82 20.41 7.64 -10.04
C ALA A 82 20.02 7.42 -8.57
N PHE A 83 18.72 7.49 -8.24
CA PHE A 83 18.21 7.16 -6.90
C PHE A 83 18.50 5.70 -6.52
N ARG A 84 18.30 4.77 -7.45
CA ARG A 84 18.43 3.33 -7.20
C ARG A 84 19.89 2.87 -7.11
N THR A 85 20.81 3.51 -7.85
CA THR A 85 22.21 3.10 -7.93
C THR A 85 23.11 3.76 -6.89
N THR A 86 22.73 4.92 -6.35
CA THR A 86 23.54 5.59 -5.34
C THR A 86 23.39 4.94 -3.95
N SER A 87 24.52 4.70 -3.29
CA SER A 87 24.59 4.24 -1.89
C SER A 87 24.57 5.41 -0.89
N ASN A 88 24.68 6.66 -1.37
CA ASN A 88 24.70 7.84 -0.50
C ASN A 88 23.27 8.26 -0.14
N GLU A 89 22.88 8.05 1.11
CA GLU A 89 21.51 8.35 1.58
C GLU A 89 21.15 9.84 1.47
N LYS A 90 22.09 10.78 1.66
CA LYS A 90 21.81 12.22 1.48
C LYS A 90 21.47 12.53 0.03
N VAL A 91 22.16 11.90 -0.92
CA VAL A 91 21.90 12.03 -2.35
C VAL A 91 20.55 11.40 -2.71
N ARG A 92 20.24 10.19 -2.20
CA ARG A 92 18.93 9.54 -2.37
C ARG A 92 17.79 10.47 -1.94
N GLN A 93 17.89 11.02 -0.73
CA GLN A 93 16.88 11.90 -0.19
C GLN A 93 16.74 13.20 -1.00
N ARG A 94 17.85 13.79 -1.45
CA ARG A 94 17.82 14.98 -2.32
C ARG A 94 17.12 14.69 -3.65
N ILE A 95 17.41 13.57 -4.30
CA ILE A 95 16.75 13.20 -5.56
C ILE A 95 15.25 13.02 -5.33
N LYS A 96 14.87 12.16 -4.36
CA LYS A 96 13.47 11.87 -4.06
C LYS A 96 12.67 13.13 -3.76
N ARG A 97 13.21 14.00 -2.91
CA ARG A 97 12.55 15.24 -2.47
C ARG A 97 12.27 16.20 -3.60
N ASN A 98 13.07 16.21 -4.67
CA ASN A 98 12.92 17.14 -5.81
C ASN A 98 12.13 16.57 -6.99
N LEU A 99 11.69 15.31 -6.92
CA LEU A 99 10.86 14.74 -7.99
C LEU A 99 9.43 15.30 -7.92
N PRO A 100 8.82 15.61 -9.08
CA PRO A 100 7.44 16.06 -9.11
C PRO A 100 6.50 14.96 -8.62
N CYS A 101 5.37 15.40 -8.08
CA CYS A 101 4.40 14.52 -7.46
C CYS A 101 3.02 14.76 -8.07
N ILE A 102 2.15 13.76 -8.02
CA ILE A 102 0.72 13.92 -8.29
C ILE A 102 -0.10 13.61 -7.05
N THR A 103 -1.37 14.00 -7.04
CA THR A 103 -2.39 13.48 -6.12
C THR A 103 -3.34 12.56 -6.88
N PRO A 104 -3.12 11.24 -6.91
CA PRO A 104 -3.93 10.33 -7.73
C PRO A 104 -5.43 10.43 -7.47
N SER A 105 -5.80 10.78 -6.22
CA SER A 105 -7.19 10.80 -5.76
C SER A 105 -7.95 12.09 -6.08
N GLY A 106 -7.30 13.15 -6.57
CA GLY A 106 -8.04 14.38 -6.82
C GLY A 106 -7.32 15.50 -7.56
N ILE A 107 -8.14 16.48 -7.96
CA ILE A 107 -7.75 17.82 -8.34
C ILE A 107 -7.90 18.72 -7.12
N PHE A 108 -6.89 19.55 -6.86
CA PHE A 108 -6.79 20.36 -5.66
C PHE A 108 -6.55 21.83 -6.00
N LYS A 109 -7.04 22.73 -5.15
CA LYS A 109 -6.61 24.14 -5.08
C LYS A 109 -5.36 24.26 -4.20
N THR A 110 -5.35 23.53 -3.10
CA THR A 110 -4.22 23.39 -2.16
C THR A 110 -4.12 21.94 -1.71
N ARG A 111 -2.93 21.46 -1.36
CA ARG A 111 -2.68 20.09 -0.92
C ARG A 111 -3.18 19.87 0.52
N SER A 112 -4.49 19.82 0.66
CA SER A 112 -5.20 19.56 1.91
C SER A 112 -6.57 18.95 1.59
N ARG A 113 -7.23 18.38 2.61
CA ARG A 113 -8.60 17.86 2.46
C ARG A 113 -9.58 18.96 2.03
N ASP A 114 -9.50 20.12 2.68
CA ASP A 114 -10.36 21.27 2.37
C ASP A 114 -10.03 21.92 1.02
N GLY A 115 -8.83 21.69 0.52
CA GLY A 115 -8.38 22.13 -0.79
C GLY A 115 -8.81 21.23 -1.95
N LEU A 116 -9.52 20.12 -1.70
CA LEU A 116 -10.02 19.23 -2.74
C LEU A 116 -11.10 19.93 -3.57
N VAL A 117 -10.88 20.03 -4.88
CA VAL A 117 -11.85 20.59 -5.84
C VAL A 117 -12.70 19.46 -6.42
N GLN A 118 -12.07 18.37 -6.80
CA GLN A 118 -12.75 17.22 -7.39
C GLN A 118 -12.00 15.93 -7.04
N HIS A 119 -12.73 14.94 -6.54
CA HIS A 119 -12.20 13.59 -6.39
C HIS A 119 -12.18 12.87 -7.74
N THR A 120 -11.08 12.20 -8.09
CA THR A 120 -10.90 11.57 -9.42
C THR A 120 -11.62 10.22 -9.54
N GLY A 121 -11.98 9.63 -8.41
CA GLY A 121 -12.52 8.26 -8.33
C GLY A 121 -11.43 7.20 -8.23
N PHE A 122 -10.20 7.60 -7.87
CA PHE A 122 -9.09 6.70 -7.69
C PHE A 122 -8.46 6.84 -6.30
N ILE A 123 -7.81 5.78 -5.83
CA ILE A 123 -7.04 5.73 -4.59
C ILE A 123 -5.65 5.18 -4.89
N CYS A 124 -4.63 5.76 -4.27
CA CYS A 124 -3.27 5.25 -4.32
C CYS A 124 -2.93 4.47 -3.04
N ILE A 125 -2.39 3.26 -3.19
CA ILE A 125 -1.93 2.41 -2.09
C ILE A 125 -0.47 2.05 -2.32
N ASP A 126 0.36 2.12 -1.28
CA ASP A 126 1.75 1.70 -1.34
C ASP A 126 1.93 0.33 -0.69
N ILE A 127 2.82 -0.47 -1.27
CA ILE A 127 3.32 -1.72 -0.70
C ILE A 127 4.84 -1.62 -0.69
N ASP A 128 5.48 -1.71 0.47
CA ASP A 128 6.92 -1.58 0.60
C ASP A 128 7.60 -2.85 1.15
N HIS A 129 8.91 -2.97 0.92
CA HIS A 129 9.70 -4.11 1.39
C HIS A 129 9.80 -4.24 2.91
N LYS A 130 9.68 -3.15 3.68
CA LYS A 130 9.87 -3.21 5.13
C LYS A 130 8.75 -4.01 5.77
N ASP A 131 7.52 -3.78 5.30
CA ASP A 131 6.34 -4.45 5.85
C ASP A 131 6.08 -5.84 5.22
N ASN A 132 6.82 -6.22 4.15
CA ASN A 132 6.56 -7.43 3.37
C ASN A 132 7.74 -8.43 3.27
N GLY A 133 8.98 -8.01 3.56
CA GLY A 133 10.16 -8.87 3.46
C GLY A 133 10.48 -9.37 2.03
N VAL A 134 9.98 -8.67 1.00
CA VAL A 134 10.16 -9.05 -0.41
C VAL A 134 11.38 -8.33 -1.01
N PHE A 135 12.25 -9.06 -1.70
CA PHE A 135 13.51 -8.55 -2.22
C PHE A 135 13.68 -8.75 -3.73
N GLY A 136 14.27 -7.73 -4.38
CA GLY A 136 14.76 -7.84 -5.75
C GLY A 136 13.67 -8.26 -6.75
N PRO A 137 13.95 -9.25 -7.63
CA PRO A 137 13.03 -9.64 -8.70
C PRO A 137 11.67 -10.18 -8.25
N GLU A 138 11.52 -10.62 -6.99
CA GLU A 138 10.23 -11.13 -6.49
C GLU A 138 9.10 -10.07 -6.57
N TRP A 139 9.45 -8.78 -6.57
CA TRP A 139 8.48 -7.71 -6.79
C TRP A 139 7.74 -7.80 -8.13
N PHE A 140 8.35 -8.40 -9.17
CA PHE A 140 7.65 -8.65 -10.43
C PHE A 140 6.52 -9.68 -10.26
N ASP A 141 6.73 -10.71 -9.44
CA ASP A 141 5.70 -11.70 -9.11
C ASP A 141 4.60 -11.11 -8.25
N LYS A 142 4.95 -10.31 -7.23
CA LYS A 142 3.94 -9.59 -6.42
C LYS A 142 3.11 -8.63 -7.27
N LYS A 143 3.74 -7.91 -8.21
CA LYS A 143 3.02 -7.04 -9.16
C LYS A 143 2.06 -7.85 -10.03
N ARG A 144 2.49 -8.99 -10.58
CA ARG A 144 1.63 -9.91 -11.36
C ARG A 144 0.49 -10.47 -10.53
N LEU A 145 0.74 -10.83 -9.27
CA LEU A 145 -0.26 -11.34 -8.34
C LEU A 145 -1.37 -10.31 -8.14
N VAL A 146 -1.03 -9.09 -7.71
CA VAL A 146 -2.03 -8.02 -7.49
C VAL A 146 -2.80 -7.71 -8.78
N ALA A 147 -2.12 -7.65 -9.93
CA ALA A 147 -2.76 -7.40 -11.22
C ALA A 147 -3.77 -8.48 -11.65
N LYS A 148 -3.54 -9.75 -11.28
CA LYS A 148 -4.47 -10.85 -11.54
C LYS A 148 -5.62 -10.88 -10.53
N THR A 149 -5.38 -10.44 -9.30
CA THR A 149 -6.34 -10.52 -8.19
C THR A 149 -7.44 -9.47 -8.26
N PHE A 150 -7.15 -8.27 -8.78
CA PHE A 150 -8.06 -7.13 -8.69
C PHE A 150 -8.44 -6.55 -10.06
N ASP A 151 -9.71 -6.70 -10.46
CA ASP A 151 -10.26 -6.08 -11.68
C ASP A 151 -10.48 -4.55 -11.54
N SER A 152 -10.41 -4.03 -10.31
CA SER A 152 -10.46 -2.61 -9.98
C SER A 152 -9.11 -1.89 -10.01
N LEU A 153 -8.02 -2.63 -10.24
CA LEU A 153 -6.68 -2.06 -10.33
C LEU A 153 -6.49 -1.35 -11.68
N LEU A 154 -6.24 -0.04 -11.64
CA LEU A 154 -5.85 0.77 -12.80
C LEU A 154 -4.37 0.60 -13.11
N CYS A 155 -3.51 0.69 -12.09
CA CYS A 155 -2.07 0.68 -12.27
C CYS A 155 -1.38 -0.08 -11.13
N ALA A 156 -0.39 -0.90 -11.48
CA ALA A 156 0.63 -1.35 -10.54
C ALA A 156 2.01 -1.12 -11.15
N SER A 157 2.88 -0.46 -10.40
CA SER A 157 4.20 -0.06 -10.88
C SER A 157 5.21 -0.04 -9.73
N MET A 158 6.48 -0.22 -10.09
CA MET A 158 7.57 -0.13 -9.12
C MET A 158 7.63 1.25 -8.45
N SER A 159 7.86 1.25 -7.13
CA SER A 159 8.17 2.45 -6.36
C SER A 159 9.52 3.04 -6.77
N ILE A 160 9.82 4.26 -6.32
CA ILE A 160 11.09 4.94 -6.68
C ILE A 160 12.32 4.09 -6.33
N SER A 161 12.31 3.37 -5.21
CA SER A 161 13.42 2.52 -4.79
C SER A 161 13.54 1.23 -5.58
N GLY A 162 12.47 0.80 -6.27
CA GLY A 162 12.40 -0.54 -6.85
C GLY A 162 12.18 -1.65 -5.82
N ASN A 163 12.04 -1.33 -4.53
CA ASN A 163 11.81 -2.28 -3.44
C ASN A 163 10.40 -2.13 -2.86
N GLY A 164 9.42 -2.11 -3.75
CA GLY A 164 8.01 -1.91 -3.43
C GLY A 164 7.20 -1.54 -4.67
N LEU A 165 5.88 -1.51 -4.50
CA LEU A 165 4.91 -1.14 -5.52
C LEU A 165 4.11 0.07 -5.05
N TYR A 166 3.65 0.86 -6.01
CA TYR A 166 2.46 1.68 -5.81
C TYR A 166 1.35 1.14 -6.68
N LEU A 167 0.14 1.14 -6.14
CA LEU A 167 -1.07 0.62 -6.74
C LEU A 167 -2.08 1.76 -6.84
N ILE A 168 -2.79 1.84 -7.96
CA ILE A 168 -3.89 2.79 -8.14
C ILE A 168 -5.15 2.00 -8.43
N PHE A 169 -6.17 2.16 -7.59
CA PHE A 169 -7.45 1.47 -7.72
C PHE A 169 -8.55 2.46 -8.10
N ARG A 170 -9.46 2.03 -8.97
CA ARG A 170 -10.71 2.75 -9.22
C ARG A 170 -11.71 2.41 -8.13
N ILE A 171 -12.41 3.41 -7.63
CA ILE A 171 -13.36 3.27 -6.53
C ILE A 171 -14.76 3.76 -6.93
N ALA A 172 -15.81 3.16 -6.35
CA ALA A 172 -17.21 3.47 -6.67
C ALA A 172 -17.76 4.65 -5.87
N HIS A 173 -17.22 4.92 -4.69
CA HIS A 173 -17.76 5.88 -3.72
C HIS A 173 -16.67 6.86 -3.25
N PRO A 174 -16.35 7.88 -4.06
CA PRO A 174 -15.40 8.95 -3.73
C PRO A 174 -15.65 9.62 -2.37
N ASP A 175 -16.90 9.79 -2.00
CA ASP A 175 -17.38 10.34 -0.73
C ASP A 175 -17.02 9.46 0.48
N MET A 176 -16.77 8.17 0.24
CA MET A 176 -16.34 7.19 1.23
C MET A 176 -14.86 6.80 1.08
N HIS A 177 -14.02 7.70 0.57
CA HIS A 177 -12.59 7.46 0.27
C HIS A 177 -11.87 6.60 1.31
N LEU A 178 -11.89 7.01 2.58
CA LEU A 178 -11.17 6.33 3.66
C LEU A 178 -11.72 4.91 3.90
N ALA A 179 -13.05 4.75 3.91
CA ALA A 179 -13.67 3.45 4.12
C ALA A 179 -13.41 2.48 2.95
N GLN A 180 -13.26 3.00 1.72
CA GLN A 180 -12.86 2.20 0.56
C GLN A 180 -11.36 1.88 0.57
N PHE A 181 -10.52 2.81 0.99
CA PHE A 181 -9.08 2.56 1.23
C PHE A 181 -8.90 1.41 2.22
N ASP A 182 -9.58 1.46 3.36
CA ASP A 182 -9.45 0.46 4.41
C ASP A 182 -9.95 -0.93 3.96
N ALA A 183 -11.02 -0.98 3.18
CA ALA A 183 -11.52 -2.21 2.59
C ALA A 183 -10.50 -2.79 1.59
N LEU A 184 -9.90 -1.95 0.72
CA LEU A 184 -8.85 -2.36 -0.20
C LEU A 184 -7.61 -2.90 0.53
N VAL A 185 -7.12 -2.19 1.55
CA VAL A 185 -5.94 -2.63 2.33
C VAL A 185 -6.19 -4.01 2.94
N ARG A 186 -7.37 -4.22 3.53
CA ARG A 186 -7.75 -5.51 4.10
C ARG A 186 -7.82 -6.59 3.04
N GLU A 187 -8.47 -6.31 1.91
CA GLU A 187 -8.66 -7.29 0.84
C GLU A 187 -7.34 -7.64 0.12
N ILE A 188 -6.42 -6.67 -0.03
CA ILE A 188 -5.06 -6.91 -0.52
C ILE A 188 -4.36 -7.93 0.38
N TYR A 189 -4.40 -7.73 1.69
CA TYR A 189 -3.81 -8.67 2.64
C TYR A 189 -4.48 -10.05 2.56
N GLU A 190 -5.81 -10.11 2.66
CA GLU A 190 -6.56 -11.37 2.66
C GLU A 190 -6.35 -12.19 1.37
N LYS A 191 -6.21 -11.55 0.20
CA LYS A 191 -6.09 -12.24 -1.09
C LYS A 191 -4.65 -12.46 -1.56
N THR A 192 -3.68 -11.72 -1.03
CA THR A 192 -2.30 -11.76 -1.55
C THR A 192 -1.23 -11.95 -0.48
N GLY A 193 -1.58 -11.81 0.80
CA GLY A 193 -0.63 -11.77 1.91
C GLY A 193 0.22 -10.49 1.96
N LEU A 194 0.02 -9.55 1.05
CA LEU A 194 0.78 -8.31 1.03
C LEU A 194 0.22 -7.29 2.02
N VAL A 195 1.13 -6.64 2.73
CA VAL A 195 0.84 -5.58 3.69
C VAL A 195 0.98 -4.23 2.99
N ALA A 196 -0.10 -3.44 3.01
CA ALA A 196 -0.11 -2.09 2.47
C ALA A 196 0.19 -1.03 3.54
N ASP A 197 0.87 0.06 3.13
CA ASP A 197 1.13 1.22 3.98
C ASP A 197 -0.17 1.98 4.26
N GLN A 198 -0.64 1.86 5.51
CA GLN A 198 -1.86 2.52 5.96
C GLN A 198 -1.74 4.05 6.06
N GLY A 199 -0.53 4.59 6.09
CA GLY A 199 -0.27 6.04 6.10
C GLY A 199 -0.55 6.73 4.75
N CYS A 200 -0.97 5.99 3.73
CA CYS A 200 -1.33 6.51 2.41
C CYS A 200 -2.82 6.83 2.24
N CYS A 201 -3.63 6.77 3.31
CA CYS A 201 -5.09 6.88 3.26
C CYS A 201 -5.65 8.29 2.98
N ASP A 202 -4.82 9.34 3.04
CA ASP A 202 -5.29 10.71 2.84
C ASP A 202 -5.65 11.00 1.38
N VAL A 203 -6.77 11.67 1.16
CA VAL A 203 -7.21 12.07 -0.19
C VAL A 203 -6.18 12.95 -0.91
N CYS A 204 -5.43 13.78 -0.16
CA CYS A 204 -4.36 14.64 -0.70
C CYS A 204 -2.98 13.99 -0.69
N ARG A 205 -2.89 12.66 -0.56
CA ARG A 205 -1.62 11.93 -0.54
C ARG A 205 -0.87 12.12 -1.85
N LEU A 206 0.38 12.58 -1.74
CA LEU A 206 1.28 12.68 -2.88
C LEU A 206 1.81 11.32 -3.31
N ARG A 207 1.90 11.14 -4.63
CA ARG A 207 2.67 10.10 -5.29
C ARG A 207 3.77 10.74 -6.11
N GLY A 208 5.02 10.64 -5.65
CA GLY A 208 6.16 11.11 -6.43
C GLY A 208 6.35 10.31 -7.71
N ALA A 209 6.96 10.95 -8.69
CA ALA A 209 7.35 10.31 -9.94
C ALA A 209 8.25 9.09 -9.68
N SER A 210 8.06 8.06 -10.49
CA SER A 210 8.84 6.83 -10.49
C SER A 210 9.08 6.38 -11.93
N TYR A 211 9.79 5.27 -12.10
CA TYR A 211 9.99 4.60 -13.37
C TYR A 211 9.90 3.09 -13.22
N ASP A 212 9.07 2.49 -14.06
CA ASP A 212 8.94 1.06 -14.30
C ASP A 212 8.93 0.87 -15.82
N ALA A 213 9.75 -0.04 -16.34
CA ALA A 213 9.79 -0.32 -17.77
C ALA A 213 8.53 -1.07 -18.24
N TYR A 214 7.86 -1.78 -17.32
CA TYR A 214 6.71 -2.62 -17.62
C TYR A 214 5.62 -2.45 -16.56
N PRO A 215 5.05 -1.24 -16.38
CA PRO A 215 3.95 -1.05 -15.45
C PRO A 215 2.73 -1.84 -15.93
N TYR A 216 1.97 -2.42 -15.01
CA TYR A 216 0.64 -2.91 -15.33
C TYR A 216 -0.31 -1.72 -15.45
N ILE A 217 -1.12 -1.68 -16.51
CA ILE A 217 -2.12 -0.64 -16.76
C ILE A 217 -3.40 -1.31 -17.26
N ASN A 218 -4.51 -1.04 -16.59
CA ASN A 218 -5.86 -1.43 -17.00
C ASN A 218 -6.78 -0.21 -17.01
N PRO A 219 -6.91 0.47 -18.16
CA PRO A 219 -7.74 1.67 -18.30
C PRO A 219 -9.23 1.44 -18.06
N HIS A 220 -9.68 0.17 -18.16
CA HIS A 220 -11.07 -0.24 -17.98
C HIS A 220 -11.33 -0.81 -16.57
N ALA A 221 -10.49 -0.46 -15.59
CA ALA A 221 -10.64 -0.88 -14.20
C ALA A 221 -12.09 -0.71 -13.72
N LYS A 222 -12.65 -1.77 -13.13
CA LYS A 222 -14.01 -1.73 -12.59
C LYS A 222 -14.03 -0.96 -11.27
N PRO A 223 -15.12 -0.25 -10.94
CA PRO A 223 -15.14 0.52 -9.71
C PRO A 223 -15.28 -0.42 -8.51
N TYR A 224 -14.32 -0.34 -7.58
CA TYR A 224 -14.32 -1.08 -6.32
C TYR A 224 -15.46 -0.60 -5.41
N ARG A 225 -16.26 -1.54 -4.91
CA ARG A 225 -17.47 -1.26 -4.11
C ARG A 225 -17.34 -1.61 -2.63
N GLY A 226 -16.24 -2.25 -2.22
CA GLY A 226 -16.03 -2.55 -0.81
C GLY A 226 -15.98 -1.26 0.02
N VAL A 227 -16.60 -1.30 1.20
CA VAL A 227 -16.60 -0.21 2.17
C VAL A 227 -16.45 -0.85 3.54
N LEU A 228 -15.36 -0.54 4.23
CA LEU A 228 -15.19 -0.91 5.63
C LEU A 228 -15.74 0.26 6.46
N LYS A 229 -17.04 0.22 6.76
CA LYS A 229 -17.62 1.17 7.71
C LYS A 229 -17.14 0.78 9.10
N GLU A 230 -16.49 1.70 9.80
CA GLU A 230 -16.35 1.57 11.24
C GLU A 230 -17.75 1.38 11.82
N ARG A 231 -17.93 0.35 12.67
CA ARG A 231 -19.04 0.42 13.61
C ARG A 231 -18.70 1.65 14.45
N THR A 232 -19.44 2.74 14.26
CA THR A 232 -19.38 3.92 15.13
C THR A 232 -19.74 3.45 16.53
N ALA A 233 -18.77 2.90 17.25
CA ALA A 233 -18.85 2.81 18.68
C ALA A 233 -18.74 4.27 19.12
N ARG A 234 -19.88 4.88 19.48
CA ARG A 234 -19.86 6.09 20.30
C ARG A 234 -18.80 5.84 21.37
N ALA A 235 -17.85 6.77 21.53
CA ALA A 235 -16.85 6.67 22.56
C ALA A 235 -17.57 6.38 23.88
N LYS A 236 -17.50 5.13 24.33
CA LYS A 236 -18.27 4.69 25.48
C LYS A 236 -17.59 5.36 26.66
N VAL A 237 -18.20 6.39 27.22
CA VAL A 237 -17.71 7.01 28.44
C VAL A 237 -17.84 5.96 29.53
N ARG A 238 -16.72 5.34 29.89
CA ARG A 238 -16.65 4.32 30.95
C ARG A 238 -16.54 5.06 32.28
N THR A 239 -17.35 4.65 33.25
CA THR A 239 -17.14 5.02 34.66
C THR A 239 -15.78 4.52 35.13
N ALA A 240 -15.24 5.09 36.22
CA ALA A 240 -13.98 4.63 36.80
C ALA A 240 -13.99 3.13 37.15
N ARG A 241 -15.14 2.62 37.63
CA ARG A 241 -15.33 1.20 37.94
C ARG A 241 -15.28 0.32 36.69
N GLU A 242 -15.96 0.72 35.61
CA GLU A 242 -15.93 -0.02 34.34
C GLU A 242 -14.54 -0.05 33.72
N LYS A 243 -13.81 1.08 33.80
CA LYS A 243 -12.42 1.14 33.35
C LYS A 243 -11.53 0.20 34.15
N LYS A 244 -11.62 0.22 35.49
CA LYS A 244 -10.86 -0.70 36.34
C LYS A 244 -11.11 -2.17 36.00
N LEU A 245 -12.38 -2.56 35.83
CA LEU A 245 -12.75 -3.94 35.46
C LEU A 245 -12.23 -4.32 34.07
N LEU A 246 -12.24 -3.40 33.12
CA LEU A 246 -11.66 -3.60 31.80
C LEU A 246 -10.14 -3.78 31.88
N ASP A 247 -9.44 -2.95 32.66
CA ASP A 247 -7.99 -3.03 32.83
C ASP A 247 -7.58 -4.36 33.47
N GLU A 248 -8.27 -4.77 34.55
CA GLU A 248 -8.09 -6.09 35.16
C GLU A 248 -8.29 -7.23 34.15
N LYS A 249 -9.27 -7.07 33.26
CA LYS A 249 -9.55 -8.03 32.18
C LYS A 249 -8.40 -8.07 31.18
N VAL A 250 -7.95 -6.93 30.66
CA VAL A 250 -6.85 -6.84 29.68
C VAL A 250 -5.56 -7.42 30.27
N TYR A 251 -5.19 -7.03 31.48
CA TYR A 251 -3.98 -7.53 32.14
C TYR A 251 -4.02 -9.03 32.37
N LYS A 252 -5.15 -9.60 32.79
CA LYS A 252 -5.31 -11.06 32.93
C LYS A 252 -5.15 -11.81 31.61
N LEU A 253 -5.66 -11.28 30.50
CA LEU A 253 -5.46 -11.91 29.18
C LEU A 253 -4.00 -11.87 28.76
N ILE A 254 -3.32 -10.75 28.97
CA ILE A 254 -1.90 -10.61 28.64
C ILE A 254 -1.05 -11.53 29.52
N GLN A 255 -1.36 -11.63 30.81
CA GLN A 255 -0.73 -12.59 31.70
C GLN A 255 -0.91 -14.02 31.19
N LYS A 256 -2.12 -14.40 30.78
CA LYS A 256 -2.41 -15.72 30.21
C LYS A 256 -1.63 -15.99 28.91
N ILE A 257 -1.56 -15.00 28.02
CA ILE A 257 -0.73 -15.06 26.80
C ILE A 257 0.72 -15.39 27.15
N ARG A 258 1.25 -14.77 28.22
CA ARG A 258 2.62 -14.99 28.69
C ARG A 258 2.84 -16.37 29.31
N GLU A 259 1.93 -16.80 30.17
CA GLU A 259 2.01 -18.09 30.85
C GLU A 259 1.88 -19.26 29.87
N GLU A 260 0.94 -19.15 28.92
CA GLU A 260 0.71 -20.15 27.88
C GLU A 260 1.68 -20.02 26.68
N LYS A 261 2.51 -18.97 26.65
CA LYS A 261 3.43 -18.63 25.55
C LYS A 261 2.72 -18.62 24.18
N LYS A 262 1.53 -18.05 24.14
CA LYS A 262 0.63 -18.15 22.99
C LYS A 262 0.87 -17.02 22.01
N ASP A 263 1.19 -17.35 20.76
CA ASP A 263 1.31 -16.35 19.71
C ASP A 263 -0.07 -16.03 19.12
N ILE A 264 -0.58 -14.82 19.42
CA ILE A 264 -1.82 -14.27 18.83
C ILE A 264 -1.51 -13.20 17.77
N THR A 265 -0.25 -13.09 17.37
CA THR A 265 0.32 -12.00 16.56
C THR A 265 1.00 -12.49 15.28
N ASP A 266 0.93 -13.79 14.96
CA ASP A 266 1.56 -14.35 13.75
C ASP A 266 0.98 -13.74 12.44
N ASP A 267 -0.30 -13.39 12.48
CA ASP A 267 -1.01 -12.66 11.43
C ASP A 267 -0.77 -11.15 11.58
N TYR A 268 -0.26 -10.50 10.52
CA TYR A 268 0.07 -9.07 10.56
C TYR A 268 -1.17 -8.21 10.84
N HIS A 269 -2.33 -8.57 10.28
CA HIS A 269 -3.54 -7.78 10.47
C HIS A 269 -4.03 -7.84 11.93
N ASP A 270 -4.02 -9.02 12.54
CA ASP A 270 -4.30 -9.19 13.96
C ASP A 270 -3.27 -8.41 14.81
N TRP A 271 -1.97 -8.54 14.52
CA TRP A 271 -0.89 -7.82 15.23
C TRP A 271 -1.06 -6.30 15.17
N TYR A 272 -1.33 -5.78 13.97
CA TYR A 272 -1.63 -4.37 13.74
C TYR A 272 -2.87 -3.91 14.53
N CYS A 273 -3.95 -4.69 14.48
CA CYS A 273 -5.18 -4.36 15.19
C CYS A 273 -5.00 -4.37 16.72
N ILE A 274 -4.24 -5.31 17.26
CA ILE A 274 -3.85 -5.36 18.68
C ILE A 274 -3.07 -4.10 19.05
N GLY A 275 -2.05 -3.74 18.27
CA GLY A 275 -1.22 -2.56 18.53
C GLY A 275 -2.04 -1.28 18.56
N CYS A 276 -2.95 -1.09 17.60
CA CYS A 276 -3.86 0.06 17.58
C CYS A 276 -4.82 0.07 18.77
N ALA A 277 -5.39 -1.09 19.14
CA ALA A 277 -6.31 -1.21 20.26
C ALA A 277 -5.64 -0.81 21.59
N LEU A 278 -4.42 -1.28 21.82
CA LEU A 278 -3.65 -0.95 23.03
C LEU A 278 -3.16 0.51 23.02
N ALA A 279 -2.71 1.02 21.87
CA ALA A 279 -2.28 2.41 21.72
C ALA A 279 -3.38 3.42 22.06
N HIS A 280 -4.62 3.18 21.59
CA HIS A 280 -5.73 4.10 21.82
C HIS A 280 -6.36 4.00 23.21
N GLU A 281 -6.24 2.84 23.88
CA GLU A 281 -6.79 2.65 25.23
C GLU A 281 -5.78 3.06 26.33
N TYR A 282 -4.50 2.75 26.17
CA TYR A 282 -3.46 2.89 27.18
C TYR A 282 -2.38 3.93 26.87
N GLY A 283 -2.42 4.53 25.67
CA GLY A 283 -1.46 5.55 25.26
C GLY A 283 -0.05 5.00 25.00
N LYS A 284 0.92 5.91 24.94
CA LYS A 284 2.28 5.61 24.49
C LYS A 284 3.04 4.66 25.42
N GLU A 285 3.04 4.95 26.73
CA GLU A 285 3.91 4.24 27.67
C GLU A 285 3.35 2.85 28.00
N GLU A 286 2.16 2.83 28.61
CA GLU A 286 1.56 1.57 29.05
C GLU A 286 1.11 0.71 27.85
N GLY A 287 0.56 1.33 26.81
CA GLY A 287 0.17 0.60 25.61
C GLY A 287 1.35 -0.07 24.91
N LEU A 288 2.52 0.59 24.84
CA LEU A 288 3.73 0.01 24.24
C LEU A 288 4.20 -1.18 25.07
N ARG A 289 4.28 -1.01 26.40
CA ARG A 289 4.64 -2.09 27.33
C ARG A 289 3.77 -3.32 27.11
N LEU A 290 2.44 -3.13 27.07
CA LEU A 290 1.49 -4.22 26.85
C LEU A 290 1.65 -4.85 25.47
N PHE A 291 1.92 -4.05 24.43
CA PHE A 291 2.12 -4.55 23.09
C PHE A 291 3.33 -5.48 22.99
N HIS A 292 4.47 -5.11 23.59
CA HIS A 292 5.62 -6.01 23.69
C HIS A 292 5.29 -7.33 24.39
N LEU A 293 4.54 -7.29 25.50
CA LEU A 293 4.16 -8.50 26.23
C LEU A 293 3.29 -9.45 25.39
N VAL A 294 2.48 -8.91 24.49
CA VAL A 294 1.66 -9.71 23.57
C VAL A 294 2.49 -10.25 22.40
N SER A 295 3.40 -9.44 21.86
CA SER A 295 4.18 -9.79 20.67
C SER A 295 5.40 -10.68 20.94
N MET A 296 5.93 -10.71 22.16
CA MET A 296 7.20 -11.38 22.48
C MET A 296 7.24 -12.90 22.26
N HIS A 297 6.08 -13.54 22.07
CA HIS A 297 5.99 -14.98 21.81
C HIS A 297 6.03 -15.35 20.33
N SER A 298 5.96 -14.37 19.43
CA SER A 298 6.07 -14.64 18.01
C SER A 298 7.50 -14.94 17.59
N LYS A 299 7.65 -15.88 16.64
CA LYS A 299 8.95 -16.15 16.00
C LYS A 299 9.47 -14.96 15.19
N LYS A 300 8.59 -14.04 14.80
CA LYS A 300 8.90 -12.81 14.05
C LYS A 300 9.20 -11.63 14.95
N TYR A 301 9.17 -11.80 16.27
CA TYR A 301 9.31 -10.69 17.21
C TYR A 301 10.72 -10.13 17.21
N TYR A 302 10.82 -8.83 16.94
CA TYR A 302 12.02 -8.04 17.14
C TYR A 302 11.65 -6.74 17.89
N PRO A 303 12.33 -6.39 19.01
CA PRO A 303 11.93 -5.25 19.83
C PRO A 303 11.83 -3.93 19.05
N THR A 304 12.78 -3.65 18.17
CA THR A 304 12.78 -2.40 17.37
C THR A 304 11.61 -2.34 16.39
N ASP A 305 11.27 -3.46 15.75
CA ASP A 305 10.17 -3.52 14.78
C ASP A 305 8.83 -3.35 15.51
N CYS A 306 8.75 -3.87 16.74
CA CYS A 306 7.61 -3.69 17.63
C CYS A 306 7.44 -2.22 18.04
N ASP A 307 8.52 -1.54 18.41
CA ASP A 307 8.52 -0.09 18.70
C ASP A 307 8.06 0.73 17.50
N GLU A 308 8.63 0.45 16.31
CA GLU A 308 8.29 1.14 15.07
C GLU A 308 6.81 0.94 14.71
N GLN A 309 6.32 -0.30 14.79
CA GLN A 309 4.92 -0.61 14.51
C GLN A 309 3.99 0.08 15.51
N PHE A 310 4.33 0.08 16.81
CA PHE A 310 3.50 0.76 17.81
C PHE A 310 3.47 2.27 17.61
N ALA A 311 4.59 2.88 17.20
CA ALA A 311 4.65 4.29 16.83
C ALA A 311 3.78 4.64 15.62
N LYS A 312 3.59 3.70 14.67
CA LYS A 312 2.59 3.81 13.59
C LYS A 312 1.17 3.70 14.16
N CYS A 313 0.91 2.75 15.06
CA CYS A 313 -0.40 2.53 15.70
C CYS A 313 -0.90 3.71 16.54
N LEU A 314 -0.01 4.46 17.19
CA LEU A 314 -0.37 5.69 17.92
C LEU A 314 -0.91 6.81 17.03
N ARG A 315 -0.60 6.76 15.72
CA ARG A 315 -1.00 7.76 14.73
C ARG A 315 -2.07 7.23 13.77
N SER A 316 -2.47 5.98 13.94
CA SER A 316 -3.44 5.34 13.07
C SER A 316 -4.87 5.61 13.54
N ARG A 317 -5.84 5.09 12.79
CA ARG A 317 -7.26 5.17 13.17
C ARG A 317 -7.52 4.50 14.52
N LYS A 318 -8.51 5.03 15.23
CA LYS A 318 -8.90 4.51 16.55
C LYS A 318 -9.50 3.11 16.41
N ILE A 319 -8.77 2.11 16.89
CA ILE A 319 -9.30 0.76 17.09
C ILE A 319 -9.68 0.63 18.57
N GLY A 320 -10.90 0.20 18.83
CA GLY A 320 -11.38 -0.03 20.19
C GLY A 320 -10.71 -1.25 20.84
N ILE A 321 -10.53 -1.20 22.16
CA ILE A 321 -9.97 -2.32 22.95
C ILE A 321 -10.78 -3.62 22.80
N GLU A 322 -12.05 -3.52 22.41
CA GLU A 322 -12.91 -4.65 22.09
C GLU A 322 -12.33 -5.53 20.97
N THR A 323 -11.58 -4.96 20.03
CA THR A 323 -10.89 -5.70 18.98
C THR A 323 -9.80 -6.60 19.56
N PHE A 324 -8.99 -6.09 20.49
CA PHE A 324 -8.01 -6.92 21.22
C PHE A 324 -8.71 -8.08 21.96
N LEU A 325 -9.81 -7.80 22.66
CA LEU A 325 -10.58 -8.82 23.37
C LEU A 325 -11.14 -9.90 22.42
N TRP A 326 -11.60 -9.48 21.23
CA TRP A 326 -12.09 -10.39 20.21
C TRP A 326 -10.96 -11.25 19.61
N ILE A 327 -9.79 -10.66 19.31
CA ILE A 327 -8.62 -11.41 18.82
C ILE A 327 -8.14 -12.43 19.86
N CYS A 328 -8.07 -12.04 21.14
CA CYS A 328 -7.79 -12.99 22.23
C CYS A 328 -8.76 -14.17 22.20
N LYS A 329 -10.07 -13.92 22.08
CA LYS A 329 -11.08 -14.98 21.96
C LYS A 329 -10.90 -15.84 20.70
N LYS A 330 -10.65 -15.22 19.53
CA LYS A 330 -10.40 -15.88 18.24
C LYS A 330 -9.27 -16.90 18.36
N HIS A 331 -8.21 -16.54 19.09
CA HIS A 331 -7.08 -17.42 19.35
C HIS A 331 -7.30 -18.35 20.55
N GLY A 332 -8.43 -18.29 21.27
CA GLY A 332 -8.71 -19.16 22.41
C GLY A 332 -8.06 -18.71 23.73
N VAL A 333 -7.62 -17.46 23.83
CA VAL A 333 -7.25 -16.79 25.08
C VAL A 333 -8.52 -16.20 25.69
N THR A 334 -9.21 -17.00 26.50
CA THR A 334 -10.49 -16.62 27.13
C THR A 334 -10.43 -16.70 28.65
N PHE A 335 -11.35 -16.03 29.32
CA PHE A 335 -11.63 -16.25 30.73
C PHE A 335 -12.38 -17.58 30.87
N LYS A 336 -12.00 -18.39 31.87
CA LYS A 336 -12.85 -19.49 32.32
C LYS A 336 -14.01 -18.93 33.12
#